data_AF-A0A414J4M3-F1
#
_entry.id   AF-A0A414J4M3-F1
#
_cell.length_a   1.000
_cell.length_b   1.000
_cell.length_c   1.000
_cell.angle_alpha   90.00
_cell.angle_beta   90.00
_cell.angle_gamma   90.00
#
_symmetry.space_group_name_H-M   'P 1'
#
loop_
_entity.id
_entity.type
_entity.pdbx_description
1 polymer ?
#
loop_
_entity_poly.entity_id
_entity_poly.type
_entity_poly.pdbx_seq_one_letter_code
_entity_poly.pdbx_strand_id
1 'polypeptide(L)'
;MDNRVLNAFTKLGFTVKVDSNVSYSGHFDARTRTITMKQMDDTIYHELGHFLAFMAGNMDTGSKFASVYSSEKGKVTGYNKAYVTQNASEYFAESVKDYMLNPGSLKAQRPNTYKAIGKALSMVTEQQIELYKGFY
;
A
#
# COMPACT_ATOMS: atom_id res chain seq x y z
N MET A 1 -1.11 11.64 1.52
CA MET A 1 -1.89 10.40 1.76
C MET A 1 -3.36 10.73 1.94
N ASP A 2 -4.26 9.82 1.56
CA ASP A 2 -5.72 9.99 1.71
C ASP A 2 -6.12 10.00 3.20
N ASN A 3 -6.97 10.94 3.60
CA ASN A 3 -7.38 11.12 5.00
C ASN A 3 -8.10 9.90 5.58
N ARG A 4 -8.79 9.09 4.77
CA ARG A 4 -9.45 7.87 5.24
C ARG A 4 -8.44 6.85 5.74
N VAL A 5 -7.32 6.72 5.01
CA VAL A 5 -6.24 5.79 5.36
C VAL A 5 -5.55 6.25 6.63
N LEU A 6 -5.22 7.54 6.74
CA LEU A 6 -4.60 8.08 7.95
C LEU A 6 -5.53 7.97 9.18
N ASN A 7 -6.82 8.24 9.00
CA ASN A 7 -7.82 8.08 10.07
C ASN A 7 -7.93 6.62 10.51
N ALA A 8 -7.98 5.66 9.58
CA ALA A 8 -7.99 4.24 9.90
C ALA A 8 -6.72 3.82 10.66
N PHE A 9 -5.55 4.27 10.18
CA PHE A 9 -4.26 3.98 10.81
C PHE A 9 -4.24 4.42 12.28
N THR A 10 -4.66 5.66 12.55
CA THR A 10 -4.75 6.20 13.91
C THR A 10 -5.81 5.50 14.75
N LYS A 11 -7.04 5.31 14.24
CA LYS A 11 -8.14 4.69 15.00
C LYS A 11 -7.87 3.23 15.38
N LEU A 12 -7.08 2.52 14.58
CA LEU A 12 -6.68 1.13 14.86
C LEU A 12 -5.43 1.03 15.75
N GLY A 13 -4.83 2.17 16.11
CA GLY A 13 -3.65 2.23 16.98
C GLY A 13 -2.36 1.84 16.28
N PHE A 14 -2.28 1.96 14.95
CA PHE A 14 -1.02 1.77 14.24
C PHE A 14 -0.07 2.93 14.52
N THR A 15 1.23 2.63 14.56
CA THR A 15 2.28 3.61 14.82
C THR A 15 3.39 3.51 13.77
N VAL A 16 4.12 4.60 13.59
CA VAL A 16 5.35 4.64 12.79
C VAL A 16 6.53 4.80 13.74
N LYS A 17 7.57 3.98 13.58
CA LYS A 17 8.83 4.11 14.32
C LYS A 17 10.00 4.18 13.35
N VAL A 18 11.08 4.84 13.77
CA VAL A 18 12.33 4.91 13.02
C VAL A 18 13.39 4.08 13.74
N ASP A 19 14.03 3.15 13.02
CA ASP A 19 15.15 2.34 13.50
C ASP A 19 16.21 2.22 12.39
N SER A 20 17.30 2.97 12.50
CA SER A 20 18.35 3.03 11.48
C SER A 20 19.16 1.73 11.35
N ASN A 21 19.03 0.80 12.31
CA ASN A 21 19.78 -0.46 12.33
C ASN A 21 19.14 -1.55 11.47
N VAL A 22 17.91 -1.35 10.98
CA VAL A 22 17.22 -2.33 10.14
C VAL A 22 17.84 -2.44 8.73
N SER A 23 17.75 -3.63 8.15
CA SER A 23 18.32 -3.94 6.83
C SER A 23 17.41 -3.56 5.65
N TYR A 24 16.16 -3.17 5.92
CA TYR A 24 15.15 -2.75 4.94
C TYR A 24 14.89 -1.24 5.04
N SER A 25 14.29 -0.62 4.02
CA SER A 25 13.96 0.82 4.06
C SER A 25 12.68 1.11 4.85
N GLY A 26 11.70 0.22 4.76
CA GLY A 26 10.42 0.26 5.46
C GLY A 26 9.91 -1.16 5.70
N HIS A 27 9.04 -1.33 6.71
CA HIS A 27 8.34 -2.59 6.96
C HIS A 27 7.03 -2.37 7.71
N PHE A 28 5.92 -2.67 7.05
CA PHE A 28 4.59 -2.77 7.61
C PHE A 28 4.34 -4.13 8.30
N ASP A 29 3.92 -4.09 9.56
CA ASP A 29 3.48 -5.25 10.33
C ASP A 29 2.09 -5.02 10.94
N ALA A 30 1.10 -5.74 10.41
CA ALA A 30 -0.28 -5.70 10.90
C ALA A 30 -0.47 -6.32 12.29
N ARG A 31 0.40 -7.26 12.71
CA ARG A 31 0.29 -7.93 14.01
C ARG A 31 0.74 -7.02 15.13
N THR A 32 1.87 -6.34 14.95
CA THR A 32 2.37 -5.36 15.94
C THR A 32 1.76 -3.97 15.75
N ARG A 33 0.97 -3.76 14.69
CA ARG A 33 0.39 -2.48 14.31
C ARG A 33 1.47 -1.41 14.15
N THR A 34 2.52 -1.73 13.40
CA THR A 34 3.69 -0.86 13.27
C THR A 34 4.15 -0.75 11.84
N ILE A 35 4.57 0.45 11.44
CA ILE A 35 5.47 0.65 10.32
C ILE A 35 6.85 0.98 10.89
N THR A 36 7.86 0.18 10.55
CA THR A 36 9.25 0.43 10.91
C THR A 36 9.98 1.04 9.72
N MET A 37 10.48 2.25 9.87
CA MET A 37 11.23 2.97 8.84
C MET A 37 12.72 2.98 9.20
N LYS A 38 13.62 2.78 8.24
CA LYS A 38 15.05 3.00 8.48
C LYS A 38 15.37 4.48 8.71
N GLN A 39 14.71 5.31 7.92
CA GLN A 39 14.69 6.77 8.00
C GLN A 39 13.34 7.24 7.43
N MET A 40 12.93 8.46 7.78
CA MET A 40 11.71 9.01 7.20
C MET A 40 11.99 9.54 5.79
N ASP A 41 11.43 8.85 4.79
CA ASP A 41 11.43 9.25 3.39
C ASP A 41 10.14 8.74 2.69
N ASP A 42 10.07 8.89 1.37
CA ASP A 42 8.89 8.53 0.57
C ASP A 42 8.54 7.03 0.61
N THR A 43 9.40 6.17 1.15
CA THR A 43 9.09 4.75 1.40
C THR A 43 7.88 4.59 2.32
N ILE A 44 7.55 5.58 3.15
CA ILE A 44 6.34 5.53 3.98
C ILE A 44 5.06 5.34 3.17
N TYR A 45 4.99 5.86 1.94
CA TYR A 45 3.82 5.66 1.08
C TYR A 45 3.69 4.23 0.57
N HIS A 46 4.82 3.52 0.41
CA HIS A 46 4.84 2.11 0.08
C HIS A 46 4.27 1.29 1.26
N GLU A 47 4.76 1.54 2.48
CA GLU A 47 4.29 0.84 3.68
C GLU A 47 2.81 1.11 3.97
N LEU A 48 2.36 2.36 3.78
CA LEU A 48 0.95 2.70 3.85
C LEU A 48 0.12 2.09 2.71
N GLY A 49 0.77 1.69 1.60
CA GLY A 49 0.17 0.89 0.54
C GLY A 49 -0.16 -0.53 1.00
N HIS A 50 0.74 -1.19 1.74
CA HIS A 50 0.43 -2.47 2.39
C HIS A 50 -0.71 -2.33 3.40
N PHE A 51 -0.69 -1.28 4.23
CA PHE A 51 -1.78 -0.99 5.14
C PHE A 51 -3.12 -0.77 4.41
N LEU A 52 -3.12 -0.03 3.30
CA LEU A 52 -4.31 0.17 2.47
C LEU A 52 -4.84 -1.17 1.93
N ALA A 53 -3.96 -2.04 1.44
CA ALA A 53 -4.34 -3.35 0.93
C ALA A 53 -4.99 -4.21 2.03
N PHE A 54 -4.39 -4.21 3.22
CA PHE A 54 -4.92 -4.84 4.42
C PHE A 54 -6.34 -4.33 4.76
N MET A 55 -6.52 -3.00 4.86
CA MET A 55 -7.83 -2.41 5.15
C MET A 55 -8.86 -2.70 4.06
N ALA A 56 -8.44 -2.81 2.81
CA ALA A 56 -9.29 -3.19 1.69
C ALA A 56 -9.56 -4.71 1.59
N GLY A 57 -9.36 -5.46 2.68
CA GLY A 57 -9.65 -6.91 2.74
C GLY A 57 -8.62 -7.75 1.99
N ASN A 58 -7.35 -7.37 2.07
CA ASN A 58 -6.22 -7.99 1.34
C ASN A 58 -6.45 -7.99 -0.18
N MET A 59 -6.88 -6.84 -0.72
CA MET A 59 -7.24 -6.68 -2.14
C MET A 59 -6.11 -7.10 -3.08
N ASP A 60 -4.86 -6.88 -2.68
CA ASP A 60 -3.64 -7.21 -3.39
C ASP A 60 -3.42 -8.72 -3.60
N THR A 61 -4.01 -9.55 -2.74
CA THR A 61 -3.99 -11.03 -2.86
C THR A 61 -5.19 -11.60 -3.60
N GLY A 62 -6.19 -10.76 -3.90
CA GLY A 62 -7.41 -11.18 -4.57
C GLY A 62 -7.22 -11.48 -6.06
N SER A 63 -8.00 -12.43 -6.59
CA SER A 63 -7.95 -12.84 -8.01
C SER A 63 -8.11 -11.67 -8.98
N LYS A 64 -8.97 -10.69 -8.64
CA LYS A 64 -9.18 -9.49 -9.46
C LYS A 64 -7.92 -8.64 -9.57
N PHE A 65 -7.16 -8.49 -8.49
CA PHE A 65 -5.92 -7.72 -8.53
C PHE A 65 -4.78 -8.50 -9.19
N ALA A 66 -4.71 -9.82 -8.99
CA ALA A 66 -3.76 -10.69 -9.67
C ALA A 66 -3.84 -10.55 -11.21
N SER A 67 -5.05 -10.42 -11.76
CA SER A 67 -5.26 -10.13 -13.19
C SER A 67 -4.75 -8.74 -13.59
N VAL A 68 -5.02 -7.71 -12.79
CA VAL A 68 -4.52 -6.34 -13.03
C VAL A 68 -2.99 -6.33 -13.02
N TYR A 69 -2.38 -6.87 -11.96
CA TYR A 69 -0.94 -7.06 -11.81
C TYR A 69 -0.34 -7.77 -13.03
N SER A 70 -0.88 -8.91 -13.43
CA SER A 70 -0.37 -9.67 -14.58
C SER A 70 -0.40 -8.87 -15.88
N SER A 71 -1.46 -8.06 -16.08
CA SER A 71 -1.63 -7.24 -17.29
C SER A 71 -0.76 -5.98 -17.34
N GLU A 72 -0.35 -5.43 -16.19
CA GLU A 72 0.29 -4.12 -16.12
C GLU A 72 1.71 -4.13 -15.52
N LYS A 73 2.16 -5.21 -14.85
CA LYS A 73 3.51 -5.30 -14.27
C LYS A 73 4.63 -5.08 -15.28
N GLY A 74 4.42 -5.50 -16.53
CA GLY A 74 5.39 -5.31 -17.61
C GLY A 74 5.67 -3.83 -17.93
N LYS A 75 4.71 -2.95 -17.60
CA LYS A 75 4.73 -1.51 -17.86
C LYS A 75 5.41 -0.70 -16.76
N VAL A 76 5.85 -1.33 -15.67
CA VAL A 76 6.67 -0.67 -14.66
C VAL A 76 7.99 -0.23 -15.30
N THR A 77 8.26 1.07 -15.22
CA THR A 77 9.47 1.72 -15.70
C THR A 77 10.20 2.30 -14.48
N GLY A 78 11.41 1.82 -14.20
CA GLY A 78 12.18 2.23 -13.02
C GLY A 78 13.29 1.23 -12.65
N TYR A 79 14.31 1.70 -11.93
CA TYR A 79 15.47 0.89 -11.55
C TYR A 79 15.10 -0.31 -10.66
N ASN A 80 14.11 -0.16 -9.78
CA ASN A 80 13.67 -1.20 -8.84
C ASN A 80 12.62 -2.17 -9.42
N LYS A 81 12.51 -2.29 -10.76
CA LYS A 81 11.47 -3.11 -11.41
C LYS A 81 11.41 -4.55 -10.90
N ALA A 82 12.56 -5.18 -10.67
CA ALA A 82 12.62 -6.57 -10.19
C ALA A 82 11.93 -6.72 -8.83
N TYR A 83 12.17 -5.80 -7.91
CA TYR A 83 11.53 -5.75 -6.60
C TYR A 83 10.02 -5.48 -6.72
N VAL A 84 9.66 -4.42 -7.44
CA VAL A 84 8.26 -3.98 -7.60
C VAL A 84 7.40 -5.06 -8.26
N THR A 85 7.98 -5.86 -9.15
CA THR A 85 7.24 -6.90 -9.89
C THR A 85 7.47 -8.30 -9.33
N GLN A 86 8.03 -8.44 -8.13
CA GLN A 86 8.28 -9.75 -7.53
C GLN A 86 6.96 -10.48 -7.20
N ASN A 87 5.97 -9.74 -6.69
CA ASN A 87 4.65 -10.25 -6.36
C ASN A 87 3.60 -9.13 -6.46
N ALA A 88 2.32 -9.51 -6.37
CA ALA A 88 1.22 -8.55 -6.49
C ALA A 88 1.15 -7.57 -5.31
N SER A 89 1.57 -7.97 -4.10
CA SER A 89 1.56 -7.10 -2.91
C SER A 89 2.54 -5.95 -3.04
N GLU A 90 3.80 -6.23 -3.38
CA GLU A 90 4.81 -5.19 -3.64
C GLU A 90 4.43 -4.30 -4.81
N TYR A 91 3.87 -4.90 -5.86
CA TYR A 91 3.40 -4.15 -7.01
C TYR A 91 2.31 -3.17 -6.63
N PHE A 92 1.36 -3.58 -5.78
CA PHE A 92 0.32 -2.71 -5.26
C PHE A 92 0.91 -1.60 -4.39
N ALA A 93 1.75 -1.96 -3.40
CA ALA A 93 2.35 -1.01 -2.46
C ALA A 93 3.19 0.06 -3.17
N GLU A 94 4.06 -0.34 -4.11
CA GLU A 94 4.82 0.64 -4.90
C GLU A 94 3.90 1.48 -5.79
N SER A 95 2.86 0.88 -6.35
CA SER A 95 1.90 1.65 -7.16
C SER A 95 1.09 2.66 -6.32
N VAL A 96 0.87 2.41 -5.02
CA VAL A 96 0.30 3.41 -4.09
C VAL A 96 1.27 4.56 -3.88
N LYS A 97 2.56 4.28 -3.72
CA LYS A 97 3.59 5.32 -3.68
C LYS A 97 3.60 6.16 -4.95
N ASP A 98 3.54 5.53 -6.13
CA ASP A 98 3.41 6.24 -7.41
C ASP A 98 2.12 7.05 -7.50
N TYR A 99 1.01 6.53 -6.96
CA TYR A 99 -0.26 7.25 -6.91
C TYR A 99 -0.15 8.52 -6.04
N MET A 100 0.64 8.48 -4.97
CA MET A 100 0.87 9.63 -4.08
C MET A 100 1.80 10.67 -4.70
N LEU A 101 2.90 10.22 -5.31
CA LEU A 101 3.94 11.12 -5.81
C LEU A 101 3.68 11.61 -7.23
N ASN A 102 3.17 10.73 -8.11
CA ASN A 102 3.05 10.96 -9.54
C ASN A 102 1.75 10.36 -10.15
N PRO A 103 0.55 10.72 -9.65
CA PRO A 103 -0.72 10.09 -10.03
C PRO A 103 -1.01 10.14 -11.54
N GLY A 104 -0.61 11.22 -12.22
CA GLY A 104 -0.79 11.36 -13.67
C GLY A 104 0.02 10.33 -14.46
N SER A 105 1.27 10.09 -14.07
CA SER A 105 2.14 9.10 -14.70
C SER A 105 1.61 7.68 -14.49
N LEU A 106 1.21 7.36 -13.25
CA LEU A 106 0.58 6.07 -12.94
C LEU A 106 -0.67 5.84 -13.77
N LYS A 107 -1.56 6.84 -13.86
CA LYS A 107 -2.81 6.73 -14.63
C LYS A 107 -2.55 6.51 -16.11
N ALA A 108 -1.54 7.17 -16.68
CA ALA A 108 -1.18 7.02 -18.09
C ALA A 108 -0.58 5.63 -18.40
N GLN A 109 0.32 5.13 -17.54
CA GLN A 109 1.06 3.89 -17.79
C GLN A 109 0.30 2.63 -17.34
N ARG A 110 -0.37 2.69 -16.18
CA ARG A 110 -1.02 1.57 -15.49
C ARG A 110 -2.45 1.95 -15.05
N PRO A 111 -3.35 2.27 -15.99
CA PRO A 111 -4.69 2.78 -15.69
C PRO A 111 -5.56 1.83 -14.86
N ASN A 112 -5.42 0.51 -15.00
CA ASN A 112 -6.20 -0.43 -14.20
C ASN A 112 -5.71 -0.49 -12.76
N THR A 113 -4.39 -0.38 -12.55
CA THR A 113 -3.78 -0.27 -11.23
C THR A 113 -4.20 1.03 -10.53
N TYR A 114 -4.20 2.15 -11.25
CA TYR A 114 -4.73 3.43 -10.75
C TYR A 114 -6.18 3.29 -10.26
N LYS A 115 -7.05 2.65 -11.06
CA LYS A 115 -8.45 2.38 -10.68
C LYS A 115 -8.55 1.45 -9.48
N ALA A 116 -7.71 0.42 -9.39
CA ALA A 116 -7.68 -0.52 -8.28
C ALA A 116 -7.33 0.18 -6.96
N ILE A 117 -6.36 1.10 -6.97
CA ILE A 117 -6.01 1.91 -5.79
C ILE A 117 -7.19 2.80 -5.39
N GLY A 118 -7.81 3.49 -6.34
CA GLY A 118 -9.02 4.29 -6.07
C GLY A 118 -10.14 3.47 -5.44
N LYS A 119 -10.32 2.22 -5.90
CA LYS A 119 -11.27 1.28 -5.31
C LYS A 119 -10.87 0.88 -3.89
N ALA A 120 -9.61 0.53 -3.65
CA ALA A 120 -9.11 0.20 -2.32
C ALA A 120 -9.37 1.35 -1.33
N LEU A 121 -9.08 2.60 -1.74
CA LEU A 121 -9.36 3.79 -0.94
C LEU A 121 -10.86 3.93 -0.60
N SER A 122 -11.75 3.63 -1.55
CA SER A 122 -13.20 3.65 -1.30
C SER A 122 -13.70 2.58 -0.32
N MET A 123 -12.93 1.50 -0.13
CA MET A 123 -13.27 0.42 0.79
C MET A 123 -12.84 0.71 2.23
N VAL A 124 -12.00 1.73 2.46
CA VAL A 124 -11.64 2.19 3.80
C VAL A 124 -12.80 3.04 4.36
N THR A 125 -13.81 2.36 4.88
CA THR A 125 -15.01 2.96 5.49
C THR A 125 -14.95 2.85 7.01
N GLU A 126 -15.82 3.58 7.72
CA GLU A 126 -15.93 3.44 9.18
C GLU A 126 -16.34 2.03 9.59
N GLN A 127 -17.27 1.40 8.85
CA GLN A 127 -17.67 0.00 9.09
C GLN A 127 -16.47 -0.95 8.97
N GLN A 128 -15.60 -0.73 7.97
CA GLN A 128 -14.39 -1.52 7.81
C GLN A 128 -13.45 -1.31 9.00
N ILE A 129 -13.26 -0.07 9.45
CA ILE A 129 -12.43 0.23 10.63
C ILE A 129 -12.99 -0.48 11.87
N GLU A 130 -14.29 -0.41 12.12
CA GLU A 130 -14.92 -1.07 13.28
C GLU A 130 -14.82 -2.61 13.20
N LEU A 131 -14.95 -3.20 12.01
CA LEU A 131 -14.71 -4.62 11.80
C LEU A 131 -13.30 -5.02 12.24
N TYR A 132 -12.28 -4.24 11.83
CA TYR A 132 -10.89 -4.54 12.19
C TYR A 132 -10.58 -4.29 13.66
N LYS A 133 -11.23 -3.32 14.31
CA LYS A 133 -11.12 -3.15 15.77
C LYS A 133 -11.57 -4.41 16.51
N GLY A 134 -12.56 -5.14 16.01
CA GLY A 134 -13.03 -6.38 16.65
C GLY A 134 -12.01 -7.53 16.66
N PHE A 135 -10.91 -7.43 15.88
CA PHE A 135 -9.86 -8.44 15.84
C PHE A 135 -8.68 -8.17 16.80
N TYR A 136 -8.63 -7.00 17.44
CA TYR A 136 -7.52 -6.54 18.29
C TYR A 136 -8.00 -6.00 19.63
#